data_AF-A0A1Y2DQ03-F1
#
_entry.id   AF-A0A1Y2DQ03-F1
#
_cell.length_a   1.000
_cell.length_b   1.000
_cell.length_c   1.000
_cell.angle_alpha   90.00
_cell.angle_beta   90.00
_cell.angle_gamma   90.00
#
_symmetry.space_group_name_H-M   'P 1'
#
loop_
_entity.id
_entity.type
_entity.pdbx_description
1 polymer ?
#
loop_
_entity_poly.entity_id
_entity_poly.type
_entity_poly.pdbx_seq_one_letter_code
_entity_poly.pdbx_strand_id
1 'polypeptide(L)'
;MSSSNAEYMAMDIITYIGVPLAVLGVLPILYNTRSEYWQLARQPSQIPGGSWTTFHWKTNTIGFKTQRIEYADQLRQPQVEVAFDELVSYLLDLGAVPDAHGWKLLRSAGLWTPMGCSLMTAPGGQMALTIAPLDDSDGHLSLAVNWSSSWTTRDFSSLPPYWVRLPPPPMKPATPKSENSTSPGPVETEEGAEPEVENNSLCKESLDSIQKPGQANASTVITCQISVDGLVAALTQETEIFTSSSNIQSLYIEHLCTRSGRMDGVWFASAATAYGTTSQTVLWNYKIPDEILNFARTDTLPCGILVLLDVVEESQTPQWAMTYNTHEEGHEFVKPSTEQRLALQAEAKMTHEQQQIASRDRMQREMTQRMQDMRDKTRLKAQRREARTVEALQSPKWDTKLVAEHNLCWLKAQGHIDESIALKDTVGMLLHRIILDGRLASSVCKMLNLWKAWADNGGMRKSDFHYLQESPLVFAEASLLIATIKDTTTAQEGTLSMDLQECMKMWKTVRLG
;
A
#
# COMPACT_ATOMS: atom_id res chain seq x y z
N MET A 1 10.89 -63.96 77.75
CA MET A 1 10.04 -64.72 76.81
C MET A 1 8.62 -64.17 76.96
N SER A 2 7.91 -63.66 75.97
CA SER A 2 8.16 -63.28 74.58
C SER A 2 7.02 -62.31 74.28
N SER A 3 7.33 -61.06 73.96
CA SER A 3 6.37 -60.14 73.38
C SER A 3 6.85 -59.89 71.96
N SER A 4 6.12 -60.41 70.99
CA SER A 4 6.33 -60.13 69.57
C SER A 4 4.97 -59.81 68.98
N ASN A 5 4.58 -58.55 69.15
CA ASN A 5 3.63 -57.88 68.27
C ASN A 5 4.26 -57.86 66.88
N ALA A 6 3.81 -58.73 65.99
CA ALA A 6 4.00 -58.57 64.57
C ALA A 6 2.99 -57.50 64.10
N GLU A 7 3.38 -56.23 64.21
CA GLU A 7 2.77 -55.17 63.42
C GLU A 7 3.01 -55.50 61.94
N TYR A 8 1.95 -55.89 61.26
CA TYR A 8 1.88 -55.87 59.81
C TYR A 8 2.05 -54.40 59.36
N MET A 9 3.29 -54.02 59.05
CA MET A 9 3.57 -52.89 58.18
C MET A 9 3.02 -53.25 56.80
N ALA A 10 1.76 -52.90 56.55
CA ALA A 10 1.25 -52.79 55.19
C ALA A 10 2.13 -51.74 54.50
N MET A 11 3.11 -52.21 53.72
CA MET A 11 3.76 -51.36 52.75
C MET A 11 2.68 -50.90 51.79
N ASP A 12 2.34 -49.61 51.82
CA ASP A 12 1.61 -48.96 50.74
C ASP A 12 2.42 -49.14 49.46
N ILE A 13 2.04 -50.12 48.64
CA ILE A 13 2.55 -50.29 47.29
C ILE A 13 1.94 -49.14 46.48
N ILE A 14 2.66 -48.03 46.36
CA ILE A 14 2.29 -46.97 45.41
C ILE A 14 2.41 -47.58 44.01
N THR A 15 1.27 -47.93 43.43
CA THR A 15 1.20 -48.53 42.10
C THR A 15 1.23 -47.41 41.07
N TYR A 16 2.40 -47.15 40.51
CA TYR A 16 2.55 -46.21 39.39
C TYR A 16 2.10 -46.87 38.09
N ILE A 17 1.18 -46.23 37.37
CA ILE A 17 0.81 -46.64 36.02
C ILE A 17 1.61 -45.79 35.03
N GLY A 18 2.43 -46.45 34.21
CA GLY A 18 3.13 -45.80 33.10
C GLY A 18 2.24 -45.77 31.86
N VAL A 19 1.78 -44.59 31.46
CA VAL A 19 0.95 -44.40 30.28
C VAL A 19 1.84 -43.83 29.15
N PRO A 20 2.07 -44.57 28.04
CA PRO A 20 2.76 -44.03 26.87
C PRO A 20 1.81 -43.10 26.11
N LEU A 21 2.17 -41.82 26.01
CA LEU A 21 1.42 -40.79 25.28
C LEU A 21 2.22 -40.35 24.05
N ALA A 22 1.54 -40.20 22.91
CA ALA A 22 2.18 -39.71 21.69
C ALA A 22 2.46 -38.21 21.81
N VAL A 23 3.68 -37.80 21.50
CA VAL A 23 4.06 -36.40 21.31
C VAL A 23 3.80 -36.06 19.86
N LEU A 24 2.94 -35.08 19.62
CA LEU A 24 2.49 -34.69 18.29
C LEU A 24 3.07 -33.34 17.87
N GLY A 25 3.20 -33.15 16.56
CA GLY A 25 3.27 -31.85 15.91
C GLY A 25 1.98 -31.58 15.16
N VAL A 26 1.50 -30.35 15.17
CA VAL A 26 0.30 -29.93 14.46
C VAL A 26 0.57 -28.81 13.49
N LEU A 27 -0.15 -28.86 12.37
CA LEU A 27 -0.21 -27.81 11.37
C LEU A 27 -1.69 -27.46 11.14
N PRO A 28 -2.06 -26.19 10.95
CA PRO A 28 -3.41 -25.85 10.54
C PRO A 28 -3.80 -26.61 9.27
N ILE A 29 -5.07 -26.99 9.17
CA ILE A 29 -5.58 -27.57 7.93
C ILE A 29 -5.52 -26.51 6.83
N LEU A 30 -5.35 -26.93 5.58
CA LEU A 30 -5.31 -26.00 4.45
C LEU A 30 -6.67 -25.27 4.34
N TYR A 31 -6.62 -23.95 4.14
CA TYR A 31 -7.77 -23.08 3.88
C TYR A 31 -8.72 -23.62 2.79
N ASN A 32 -8.18 -24.37 1.82
CA ASN A 32 -8.93 -24.98 0.72
C ASN A 32 -9.90 -26.09 1.18
N THR A 33 -9.72 -26.64 2.38
CA THR A 33 -10.60 -27.65 3.00
C THR A 33 -11.70 -26.93 3.79
N ARG A 34 -12.62 -26.32 3.02
CA ARG A 34 -13.42 -25.14 3.40
C ARG A 34 -14.32 -25.23 4.63
N SER A 35 -14.67 -26.41 5.15
CA SER A 35 -15.62 -26.51 6.28
C SER A 35 -14.94 -26.77 7.62
N GLU A 36 -13.89 -27.59 7.63
CA GLU A 36 -13.23 -28.04 8.87
C GLU A 36 -12.30 -26.97 9.44
N TYR A 37 -11.73 -26.14 8.57
CA TYR A 37 -10.83 -25.04 8.95
C TYR A 37 -11.51 -24.00 9.87
N TRP A 38 -12.77 -23.67 9.59
CA TRP A 38 -13.54 -22.65 10.31
C TRP A 38 -14.35 -23.19 11.50
N GLN A 39 -14.35 -24.51 11.69
CA GLN A 39 -15.16 -25.17 12.72
C GLN A 39 -14.28 -25.69 13.86
N LEU A 40 -14.79 -25.56 15.08
CA LEU A 40 -14.20 -26.20 16.25
C LEU A 40 -14.36 -27.72 16.19
N ALA A 41 -13.43 -28.44 16.82
CA ALA A 41 -13.54 -29.87 17.01
C ALA A 41 -14.82 -30.21 17.78
N ARG A 42 -15.55 -31.24 17.33
CA ARG A 42 -16.83 -31.64 17.95
C ARG A 42 -16.67 -32.14 19.39
N GLN A 43 -15.49 -32.66 19.73
CA GLN A 43 -15.18 -33.25 21.02
C GLN A 43 -13.78 -32.81 21.47
N PRO A 44 -13.63 -31.57 22.00
CA PRO A 44 -12.37 -31.16 22.59
C PRO A 44 -12.06 -32.01 23.82
N SER A 45 -10.78 -32.31 24.01
CA SER A 45 -10.31 -33.01 25.19
C SER A 45 -10.61 -32.21 26.46
N GLN A 46 -11.10 -32.89 27.48
CA GLN A 46 -11.27 -32.33 28.82
C GLN A 46 -10.05 -32.58 29.72
N ILE A 47 -9.03 -33.28 29.20
CA ILE A 47 -7.80 -33.56 29.93
C ILE A 47 -6.93 -32.29 29.94
N PRO A 48 -6.40 -31.87 31.10
CA PRO A 48 -5.49 -30.72 31.17
C PRO A 48 -4.28 -30.88 30.25
N GLY A 49 -3.83 -29.81 29.58
CA GLY A 49 -2.76 -29.89 28.56
C GLY A 49 -3.27 -30.20 27.14
N GLY A 50 -4.59 -30.25 26.98
CA GLY A 50 -5.27 -30.58 25.72
C GLY A 50 -5.84 -29.38 24.96
N SER A 51 -5.44 -28.14 25.26
CA SER A 51 -6.08 -26.95 24.69
C SER A 51 -6.04 -26.91 23.16
N TRP A 52 -5.00 -27.48 22.56
CA TRP A 52 -4.86 -27.67 21.12
C TRP A 52 -5.99 -28.50 20.50
N THR A 53 -6.60 -29.46 21.22
CA THR A 53 -7.69 -30.31 20.67
C THR A 53 -8.98 -29.55 20.36
N THR A 54 -9.05 -28.27 20.71
CA THR A 54 -10.18 -27.37 20.38
C THR A 54 -10.38 -27.21 18.88
N PHE A 55 -9.33 -27.30 18.07
CA PHE A 55 -9.39 -27.13 16.62
C PHE A 55 -9.08 -28.41 15.84
N HIS A 56 -9.42 -28.40 14.55
CA HIS A 56 -9.04 -29.45 13.63
C HIS A 56 -7.61 -29.20 13.10
N TRP A 57 -6.71 -30.10 13.43
CA TRP A 57 -5.30 -30.02 13.04
C TRP A 57 -4.91 -31.18 12.12
N LYS A 58 -3.91 -30.92 11.26
CA LYS A 58 -3.13 -31.99 10.66
C LYS A 58 -2.06 -32.43 11.65
N THR A 59 -2.24 -33.61 12.26
CA THR A 59 -1.34 -34.15 13.29
C THR A 59 -0.27 -35.05 12.68
N ASN A 60 0.99 -34.88 13.11
CA ASN A 60 2.10 -35.78 12.82
C ASN A 60 2.68 -36.30 14.14
N THR A 61 2.92 -37.60 14.26
CA THR A 61 3.55 -38.16 15.47
C THR A 61 5.05 -37.93 15.43
N ILE A 62 5.57 -37.19 16.43
CA ILE A 62 7.00 -36.88 16.56
C ILE A 62 7.69 -37.90 17.47
N GLY A 63 7.00 -38.39 18.50
CA GLY A 63 7.55 -39.37 19.42
C GLY A 63 6.56 -39.87 20.47
N PHE A 64 7.08 -40.47 21.53
CA PHE A 64 6.28 -40.96 22.67
C PHE A 64 6.93 -40.53 23.98
N LYS A 65 6.11 -40.10 24.94
CA LYS A 65 6.49 -39.77 26.31
C LYS A 65 5.69 -40.64 27.27
N THR A 66 6.38 -41.36 28.16
CA THR A 66 5.71 -42.16 29.19
C THR A 66 5.47 -41.31 30.42
N GLN A 67 4.21 -41.02 30.72
CA GLN A 67 3.82 -40.35 31.96
C GLN A 67 3.61 -41.40 33.05
N ARG A 68 4.26 -41.22 34.20
CA ARG A 68 4.00 -42.03 35.40
C ARG A 68 2.96 -41.31 36.23
N ILE A 69 1.81 -41.93 36.42
CA ILE A 69 0.71 -41.37 37.19
C ILE A 69 0.37 -42.30 38.37
N GLU A 70 0.11 -41.69 39.52
CA GLU A 70 -0.40 -42.39 40.72
C GLU A 70 -1.93 -42.33 40.75
N TYR A 71 -2.50 -41.20 40.30
CA TYR A 71 -3.94 -40.94 40.29
C TYR A 71 -4.40 -40.45 38.91
N ALA A 72 -5.67 -40.70 38.57
CA ALA A 72 -6.22 -40.39 37.24
C ALA A 72 -6.28 -38.88 36.94
N ASP A 73 -6.38 -38.03 37.97
CA ASP A 73 -6.37 -36.57 37.88
C ASP A 73 -4.99 -35.97 37.58
N GLN A 74 -3.92 -36.76 37.73
CA GLN A 74 -2.55 -36.38 37.35
C GLN A 74 -2.27 -36.57 35.86
N LEU A 75 -3.17 -37.24 35.13
CA LEU A 75 -3.03 -37.43 33.68
C LEU A 75 -3.12 -36.07 32.98
N ARG A 76 -2.06 -35.73 32.23
CA ARG A 76 -2.04 -34.52 31.39
C ARG A 76 -1.77 -34.91 29.95
N GLN A 77 -2.42 -34.21 29.02
CA GLN A 77 -2.08 -34.35 27.62
C GLN A 77 -0.72 -33.69 27.35
N PRO A 78 0.14 -34.34 26.54
CA PRO A 78 1.42 -33.77 26.17
C PRO A 78 1.20 -32.53 25.31
N GLN A 79 2.00 -31.49 25.55
CA GLN A 79 2.01 -30.30 24.71
C GLN A 79 2.45 -30.66 23.29
N VAL A 80 1.83 -30.01 22.31
CA VAL A 80 2.05 -30.28 20.89
C VAL A 80 2.95 -29.22 20.28
N GLU A 81 3.81 -29.61 19.34
CA GLU A 81 4.63 -28.66 18.58
C GLU A 81 3.82 -28.00 17.47
N VAL A 82 3.84 -26.67 17.41
CA VAL A 82 3.20 -25.91 16.32
C VAL A 82 4.12 -24.79 15.84
N ALA A 83 4.09 -24.51 14.53
CA ALA A 83 4.74 -23.34 13.96
C ALA A 83 4.02 -22.08 14.44
N PHE A 84 4.76 -21.15 15.05
CA PHE A 84 4.13 -20.03 15.76
C PHE A 84 3.42 -19.06 14.81
N ASP A 85 4.02 -18.84 13.64
CA ASP A 85 3.48 -18.03 12.57
C ASP A 85 2.17 -18.59 12.01
N GLU A 86 2.12 -19.90 11.78
CA GLU A 86 0.91 -20.58 11.30
C GLU A 86 -0.21 -20.55 12.35
N LEU A 87 0.11 -20.72 13.64
CA LEU A 87 -0.87 -20.63 14.73
C LEU A 87 -1.50 -19.24 14.81
N VAL A 88 -0.69 -18.18 14.79
CA VAL A 88 -1.18 -16.80 14.85
C VAL A 88 -1.98 -16.46 13.60
N SER A 89 -1.50 -16.87 12.42
CA SER A 89 -2.24 -16.73 11.15
C SER A 89 -3.64 -17.33 11.27
N TYR A 90 -3.72 -18.58 11.75
CA TYR A 90 -4.96 -19.31 11.93
C TYR A 90 -5.93 -18.61 12.89
N LEU A 91 -5.43 -18.12 14.03
CA LEU A 91 -6.28 -17.41 15.00
C LEU A 91 -6.78 -16.07 14.45
N LEU A 92 -5.95 -15.32 13.73
CA LEU A 92 -6.35 -14.10 13.03
C LEU A 92 -7.35 -14.38 11.92
N ASP A 93 -7.22 -15.53 11.25
CA ASP A 93 -8.20 -16.02 10.30
C ASP A 93 -9.57 -16.18 10.96
N LEU A 94 -9.66 -16.84 12.12
CA LEU A 94 -10.92 -16.97 12.88
C LEU A 94 -11.46 -15.65 13.46
N GLY A 95 -10.68 -14.57 13.42
CA GLY A 95 -11.07 -13.23 13.88
C GLY A 95 -10.52 -12.84 15.26
N ALA A 96 -9.44 -13.47 15.72
CA ALA A 96 -8.74 -13.03 16.92
C ALA A 96 -8.11 -11.65 16.70
N VAL A 97 -8.01 -10.85 17.77
CA VAL A 97 -7.37 -9.53 17.77
C VAL A 97 -6.11 -9.59 18.64
N PRO A 98 -4.94 -9.24 18.10
CA PRO A 98 -3.68 -9.28 18.86
C PRO A 98 -3.65 -8.21 19.97
N ASP A 99 -3.20 -8.58 21.17
CA ASP A 99 -3.04 -7.65 22.31
C ASP A 99 -1.66 -6.99 22.31
N ALA A 100 -1.62 -5.68 22.06
CA ALA A 100 -0.37 -4.90 22.01
C ALA A 100 0.47 -5.00 23.29
N HIS A 101 -0.17 -5.08 24.45
CA HIS A 101 0.58 -5.19 25.72
C HIS A 101 1.24 -6.57 25.84
N GLY A 102 0.50 -7.65 25.58
CA GLY A 102 1.02 -9.01 25.62
C GLY A 102 2.20 -9.25 24.70
N TRP A 103 2.11 -8.82 23.44
CA TRP A 103 3.20 -8.97 22.46
C TRP A 103 4.45 -8.20 22.84
N LYS A 104 4.30 -6.97 23.33
CA LYS A 104 5.42 -6.17 23.84
C LYS A 104 6.11 -6.86 25.02
N LEU A 105 5.33 -7.43 25.93
CA LEU A 105 5.86 -8.13 27.10
C LEU A 105 6.61 -9.40 26.67
N LEU A 106 6.04 -10.22 25.78
CA LEU A 106 6.67 -11.41 25.22
C LEU A 106 8.01 -11.09 24.56
N ARG A 107 8.07 -9.99 23.80
CA ARG A 107 9.28 -9.53 23.15
C ARG A 107 10.38 -9.13 24.14
N SER A 108 10.02 -8.45 25.22
CA SER A 108 10.97 -7.95 26.22
C SER A 108 11.42 -8.99 27.24
N ALA A 109 10.54 -9.90 27.65
CA ALA A 109 10.76 -10.86 28.72
C ALA A 109 11.01 -12.29 28.21
N GLY A 110 10.64 -12.61 26.96
CA GLY A 110 10.80 -13.94 26.38
C GLY A 110 10.10 -15.02 27.21
N LEU A 111 10.86 -16.04 27.63
CA LEU A 111 10.34 -17.15 28.47
C LEU A 111 9.93 -16.71 29.89
N TRP A 112 10.35 -15.52 30.35
CA TRP A 112 10.02 -15.00 31.68
C TRP A 112 8.69 -14.23 31.71
N THR A 113 7.96 -14.22 30.59
CA THR A 113 6.67 -13.57 30.52
C THR A 113 5.69 -14.26 31.48
N PRO A 114 4.94 -13.50 32.30
CA PRO A 114 4.07 -14.09 33.31
C PRO A 114 3.02 -15.02 32.70
N MET A 115 2.78 -16.13 33.39
CA MET A 115 1.72 -17.09 33.04
C MET A 115 0.36 -16.38 33.01
N GLY A 116 -0.47 -16.72 32.01
CA GLY A 116 -1.77 -16.09 31.81
C GLY A 116 -1.73 -14.73 31.09
N CYS A 117 -0.54 -14.25 30.69
CA CYS A 117 -0.44 -13.09 29.80
C CYS A 117 -1.17 -13.38 28.49
N SER A 118 -2.08 -12.50 28.09
CA SER A 118 -2.84 -12.64 26.85
C SER A 118 -2.06 -12.10 25.67
N LEU A 119 -1.89 -12.92 24.64
CA LEU A 119 -1.29 -12.52 23.37
C LEU A 119 -2.38 -12.17 22.34
N MET A 120 -3.52 -12.86 22.40
CA MET A 120 -4.63 -12.61 21.49
C MET A 120 -5.94 -12.64 22.26
N THR A 121 -6.84 -11.74 21.88
CA THR A 121 -8.17 -11.60 22.44
C THR A 121 -9.22 -11.99 21.41
N ALA A 122 -10.34 -12.51 21.90
CA ALA A 122 -11.55 -12.64 21.11
C ALA A 122 -12.12 -11.24 20.79
N PRO A 123 -12.97 -11.10 19.76
CA PRO A 123 -13.67 -9.84 19.46
C PRO A 123 -14.44 -9.22 20.65
N GLY A 124 -14.79 -10.03 21.66
CA GLY A 124 -15.43 -9.61 22.91
C GLY A 124 -14.49 -9.35 24.09
N GLY A 125 -13.17 -9.31 23.89
CA GLY A 125 -12.17 -9.01 24.92
C GLY A 125 -11.80 -10.20 25.84
N GLN A 126 -12.29 -11.41 25.56
CA GLN A 126 -11.89 -12.62 26.28
C GLN A 126 -10.52 -13.10 25.79
N MET A 127 -9.73 -13.73 26.66
CA MET A 127 -8.39 -14.19 26.30
C MET A 127 -8.47 -15.44 25.42
N ALA A 128 -7.97 -15.33 24.18
CA ALA A 128 -7.98 -16.41 23.20
C ALA A 128 -6.66 -17.19 23.19
N LEU A 129 -5.52 -16.50 23.19
CA LEU A 129 -4.19 -17.09 23.26
C LEU A 129 -3.46 -16.54 24.48
N THR A 130 -3.01 -17.43 25.37
CA THR A 130 -2.33 -17.05 26.61
C THR A 130 -1.04 -17.82 26.81
N ILE A 131 -0.13 -17.29 27.63
CA ILE A 131 1.09 -17.99 28.02
C ILE A 131 0.76 -19.04 29.07
N ALA A 132 1.07 -20.29 28.75
CA ALA A 132 0.85 -21.44 29.61
C ALA A 132 2.06 -21.66 30.55
N PRO A 133 1.89 -22.46 31.62
CA PRO A 133 3.02 -22.89 32.44
C PRO A 133 4.08 -23.61 31.58
N LEU A 134 5.36 -23.38 31.90
CA LEU A 134 6.50 -24.03 31.23
C LEU A 134 6.69 -25.51 31.60
N ASP A 135 5.75 -26.07 32.37
CA ASP A 135 5.80 -27.47 32.76
C ASP A 135 5.79 -28.34 31.49
N ASP A 136 6.86 -29.10 31.28
CA ASP A 136 7.12 -29.93 30.09
C ASP A 136 7.47 -29.20 28.78
N SER A 137 7.92 -27.94 28.83
CA SER A 137 8.17 -27.16 27.61
C SER A 137 9.56 -27.29 26.97
N ASP A 138 10.50 -28.00 27.60
CA ASP A 138 11.87 -28.23 27.12
C ASP A 138 12.61 -26.95 26.63
N GLY A 139 12.31 -25.79 27.22
CA GLY A 139 12.90 -24.50 26.83
C GLY A 139 12.21 -23.78 25.66
N HIS A 140 11.09 -24.33 25.17
CA HIS A 140 10.19 -23.65 24.24
C HIS A 140 9.14 -22.81 24.98
N LEU A 141 8.57 -21.84 24.26
CA LEU A 141 7.43 -21.06 24.74
C LEU A 141 6.17 -21.95 24.79
N SER A 142 5.57 -22.08 25.96
CA SER A 142 4.29 -22.77 26.15
C SER A 142 3.11 -21.81 26.06
N LEU A 143 2.12 -22.19 25.26
CA LEU A 143 0.91 -21.43 25.00
C LEU A 143 -0.31 -22.28 25.28
N ALA A 144 -1.40 -21.64 25.69
CA ALA A 144 -2.72 -22.24 25.85
C ALA A 144 -3.73 -21.45 25.02
N VAL A 145 -4.58 -22.17 24.29
CA VAL A 145 -5.69 -21.56 23.54
C VAL A 145 -7.02 -21.85 24.23
N ASN A 146 -7.83 -20.82 24.36
CA ASN A 146 -9.23 -20.94 24.71
C ASN A 146 -10.04 -20.36 23.55
N TRP A 147 -11.02 -21.10 23.00
CA TRP A 147 -11.84 -20.61 21.90
C TRP A 147 -13.28 -21.06 22.02
N SER A 148 -14.21 -20.15 21.76
CA SER A 148 -15.64 -20.43 21.67
C SER A 148 -16.12 -20.33 20.23
N SER A 149 -17.06 -21.18 19.82
CA SER A 149 -17.65 -21.15 18.48
C SER A 149 -18.35 -19.82 18.17
N SER A 150 -18.79 -19.10 19.19
CA SER A 150 -19.41 -17.77 19.06
C SER A 150 -18.44 -16.65 18.68
N TRP A 151 -17.12 -16.89 18.76
CA TRP A 151 -16.09 -15.89 18.45
C TRP A 151 -15.63 -15.94 16.99
N THR A 152 -15.92 -17.04 16.28
CA THR A 152 -15.60 -17.16 14.87
C THR A 152 -16.48 -16.19 14.09
N THR A 153 -15.91 -15.03 13.74
CA THR A 153 -16.61 -13.92 13.06
C THR A 153 -16.38 -13.94 11.55
N ARG A 154 -15.44 -14.77 11.12
CA ARG A 154 -14.91 -14.80 9.76
C ARG A 154 -15.24 -16.15 9.11
N ASP A 155 -15.65 -16.06 7.84
CA ASP A 155 -16.05 -17.21 7.02
C ASP A 155 -15.16 -17.33 5.78
N PHE A 156 -15.39 -18.36 4.98
CA PHE A 156 -14.72 -18.64 3.70
C PHE A 156 -14.74 -17.50 2.67
N SER A 157 -15.61 -16.50 2.83
CA SER A 157 -15.70 -15.31 1.99
C SER A 157 -14.73 -14.19 2.43
N SER A 158 -14.23 -14.28 3.67
CA SER A 158 -13.24 -13.37 4.24
C SER A 158 -11.83 -13.79 3.85
N LEU A 159 -11.06 -12.85 3.32
CA LEU A 159 -9.69 -13.12 2.86
C LEU A 159 -8.73 -13.25 4.02
N PRO A 160 -7.77 -14.20 4.02
CA PRO A 160 -6.84 -14.35 5.13
C PRO A 160 -6.08 -13.06 5.44
N PRO A 161 -5.55 -12.88 6.67
CA PRO A 161 -5.03 -11.60 7.18
C PRO A 161 -3.79 -11.08 6.43
N TYR A 162 -3.25 -11.85 5.49
CA TYR A 162 -2.13 -11.51 4.60
C TYR A 162 -2.57 -11.25 3.15
N TRP A 163 -3.87 -11.21 2.89
CA TRP A 163 -4.46 -10.92 1.58
C TRP A 163 -5.18 -9.57 1.59
N VAL A 164 -5.00 -8.81 0.51
CA VAL A 164 -5.67 -7.52 0.29
C VAL A 164 -6.52 -7.60 -0.96
N ARG A 165 -7.79 -7.20 -0.86
CA ARG A 165 -8.71 -7.09 -2.00
C ARG A 165 -8.62 -5.69 -2.58
N LEU A 166 -8.32 -5.58 -3.87
CA LEU A 166 -8.26 -4.32 -4.58
C LEU A 166 -9.48 -4.20 -5.52
N PRO A 167 -10.33 -3.18 -5.33
CA PRO A 167 -11.51 -2.99 -6.16
C PRO A 167 -11.13 -2.52 -7.57
N PRO A 168 -11.81 -3.00 -8.62
CA PRO A 168 -11.65 -2.46 -9.96
C PRO A 168 -12.22 -1.04 -10.05
N PRO A 169 -11.76 -0.21 -11.00
CA PRO A 169 -12.37 1.08 -11.27
C PRO A 169 -13.84 0.92 -11.72
N PRO A 170 -14.76 1.81 -11.30
CA PRO A 170 -16.15 1.74 -11.75
C PRO A 170 -16.20 1.91 -13.27
N MET A 171 -16.85 0.97 -13.95
CA MET A 171 -17.07 1.09 -15.40
C MET A 171 -18.01 2.28 -15.64
N LYS A 172 -17.51 3.33 -16.31
CA LYS A 172 -18.38 4.40 -16.81
C LYS A 172 -19.42 3.75 -17.73
N PRO A 173 -20.74 3.95 -17.51
CA PRO A 173 -21.75 3.37 -18.36
C PRO A 173 -21.56 3.89 -19.78
N ALA A 174 -21.34 2.97 -20.72
CA ALA A 174 -21.18 3.30 -22.13
C ALA A 174 -22.44 4.02 -22.62
N THR A 175 -22.31 5.28 -23.01
CA THR A 175 -23.33 5.96 -23.83
C THR A 175 -23.60 5.12 -25.08
N PRO A 176 -24.85 4.76 -25.40
CA PRO A 176 -25.16 3.94 -26.56
C PRO A 176 -24.85 4.72 -27.83
N LYS A 177 -23.81 4.30 -28.55
CA LYS A 177 -23.59 4.77 -29.92
C LYS A 177 -24.60 4.09 -30.83
N SER A 178 -25.50 4.91 -31.35
CA SER A 178 -26.56 4.54 -32.29
C SER A 178 -26.02 3.78 -33.50
N GLU A 179 -26.72 2.70 -33.81
CA GLU A 179 -26.65 1.95 -35.06
C GLU A 179 -27.01 2.85 -36.26
N ASN A 180 -26.24 2.67 -37.34
CA ASN A 180 -26.52 2.89 -38.78
C ASN A 180 -25.14 3.13 -39.44
N SER A 181 -24.69 2.40 -40.47
CA SER A 181 -25.41 1.70 -41.53
C SER A 181 -24.43 0.88 -42.39
N THR A 182 -24.84 -0.36 -42.68
CA THR A 182 -24.88 -0.98 -44.03
C THR A 182 -23.58 -1.18 -44.82
N SER A 183 -23.19 -2.45 -44.93
CA SER A 183 -22.31 -3.05 -45.94
C SER A 183 -22.92 -3.04 -47.35
N PRO A 184 -22.09 -3.25 -48.40
CA PRO A 184 -22.31 -4.45 -49.23
C PRO A 184 -21.01 -5.13 -49.67
N GLY A 185 -21.00 -6.48 -49.68
CA GLY A 185 -20.03 -7.29 -50.46
C GLY A 185 -20.58 -7.60 -51.86
N PRO A 186 -20.25 -8.74 -52.50
CA PRO A 186 -18.97 -9.44 -52.71
C PRO A 186 -18.73 -9.79 -54.22
N VAL A 187 -17.50 -10.04 -54.70
CA VAL A 187 -17.28 -10.77 -55.98
C VAL A 187 -15.97 -11.61 -55.96
N GLU A 188 -16.11 -12.79 -56.55
CA GLU A 188 -15.29 -14.00 -56.80
C GLU A 188 -13.92 -13.77 -57.51
N THR A 189 -12.83 -14.44 -57.10
CA THR A 189 -12.21 -15.71 -57.60
C THR A 189 -11.51 -15.62 -58.98
N GLU A 190 -10.18 -15.76 -59.02
CA GLU A 190 -9.39 -16.81 -59.73
C GLU A 190 -7.91 -16.42 -60.03
N GLU A 191 -7.03 -17.33 -59.59
CA GLU A 191 -5.74 -17.83 -60.12
C GLU A 191 -4.59 -16.91 -60.61
N GLY A 192 -3.37 -17.18 -60.07
CA GLY A 192 -2.12 -16.99 -60.82
C GLY A 192 -0.83 -16.72 -60.03
N ALA A 193 -0.07 -17.79 -59.74
CA ALA A 193 1.40 -17.88 -59.60
C ALA A 193 2.15 -17.27 -58.39
N GLU A 194 2.84 -18.15 -57.64
CA GLU A 194 3.96 -17.89 -56.72
C GLU A 194 5.33 -17.85 -57.46
N PRO A 195 6.48 -17.58 -56.79
CA PRO A 195 6.77 -16.72 -55.61
C PRO A 195 7.94 -15.76 -55.89
N GLU A 196 8.25 -14.81 -54.98
CA GLU A 196 9.63 -14.47 -54.58
C GLU A 196 9.66 -13.43 -53.42
N VAL A 197 10.21 -13.89 -52.28
CA VAL A 197 11.19 -13.21 -51.41
C VAL A 197 10.74 -12.04 -50.49
N GLU A 198 10.56 -12.45 -49.21
CA GLU A 198 11.08 -11.85 -47.96
C GLU A 198 10.41 -10.66 -47.22
N ASN A 199 10.15 -10.99 -45.93
CA ASN A 199 10.38 -10.18 -44.71
C ASN A 199 9.35 -9.13 -44.26
N ASN A 200 8.35 -9.58 -43.48
CA ASN A 200 8.15 -9.18 -42.06
C ASN A 200 6.69 -9.42 -41.62
N SER A 201 6.38 -10.55 -40.98
CA SER A 201 5.08 -10.72 -40.31
C SER A 201 5.10 -11.41 -38.94
N LEU A 202 6.26 -11.78 -38.39
CA LEU A 202 6.34 -12.48 -37.10
C LEU A 202 6.37 -11.56 -35.85
N CYS A 203 5.83 -10.34 -35.91
CA CYS A 203 5.93 -9.39 -34.77
C CYS A 203 4.59 -8.74 -34.34
N LYS A 204 3.44 -9.30 -34.75
CA LYS A 204 2.12 -8.76 -34.34
C LYS A 204 1.23 -9.73 -33.56
N GLU A 205 1.41 -11.04 -33.66
CA GLU A 205 0.53 -12.00 -32.96
C GLU A 205 0.86 -12.21 -31.47
N SER A 206 2.09 -11.88 -31.02
CA SER A 206 2.47 -12.00 -29.59
C SER A 206 2.05 -10.82 -28.71
N LEU A 207 1.58 -9.71 -29.28
CA LEU A 207 1.13 -8.54 -28.49
C LEU A 207 -0.38 -8.57 -28.19
N ASP A 208 -1.18 -9.18 -29.07
CA ASP A 208 -2.64 -9.29 -28.89
C ASP A 208 -3.04 -10.33 -27.83
N SER A 209 -2.18 -11.32 -27.58
CA SER A 209 -2.39 -12.36 -26.56
C SER A 209 -2.10 -11.88 -25.14
N ILE A 210 -1.32 -10.80 -24.96
CA ILE A 210 -1.02 -10.17 -23.66
C ILE A 210 -2.01 -9.03 -23.33
N GLN A 211 -2.58 -8.37 -24.34
CA GLN A 211 -3.53 -7.27 -24.12
C GLN A 211 -4.95 -7.73 -23.76
N LYS A 212 -5.39 -8.87 -24.30
CA LYS A 212 -6.71 -9.48 -23.99
C LYS A 212 -6.93 -9.78 -22.49
N PRO A 213 -5.98 -10.41 -21.75
CA PRO A 213 -6.15 -10.60 -20.31
C PRO A 213 -6.09 -9.29 -19.52
N GLY A 214 -5.32 -8.29 -19.97
CA GLY A 214 -5.24 -6.98 -19.32
C GLY A 214 -6.59 -6.22 -19.32
N GLN A 215 -7.38 -6.35 -20.40
CA GLN A 215 -8.70 -5.73 -20.50
C GLN A 215 -9.79 -6.53 -19.76
N ALA A 216 -9.73 -7.87 -19.78
CA ALA A 216 -10.65 -8.70 -18.99
C ALA A 216 -10.45 -8.46 -17.48
N ASN A 217 -9.19 -8.40 -17.04
CA ASN A 217 -8.81 -8.20 -15.64
C ASN A 217 -9.01 -6.76 -15.13
N ALA A 218 -9.23 -5.79 -16.03
CA ALA A 218 -9.55 -4.42 -15.64
C ALA A 218 -10.88 -4.32 -14.87
N SER A 219 -11.80 -5.27 -15.10
CA SER A 219 -13.12 -5.32 -14.47
C SER A 219 -13.21 -6.30 -13.29
N THR A 220 -12.18 -7.12 -13.07
CA THR A 220 -12.19 -8.15 -12.03
C THR A 220 -11.51 -7.67 -10.75
N VAL A 221 -11.98 -8.20 -9.62
CA VAL A 221 -11.38 -7.95 -8.33
C VAL A 221 -10.06 -8.70 -8.23
N ILE A 222 -8.99 -7.99 -7.85
CA ILE A 222 -7.66 -8.59 -7.66
C ILE A 222 -7.41 -8.78 -6.17
N THR A 223 -6.99 -9.98 -5.77
CA THR A 223 -6.55 -10.29 -4.41
C THR A 223 -5.04 -10.48 -4.37
N CYS A 224 -4.36 -9.73 -3.51
CA CYS A 224 -2.91 -9.71 -3.41
C CYS A 224 -2.43 -10.33 -2.10
N GLN A 225 -1.47 -11.25 -2.17
CA GLN A 225 -0.78 -11.80 -1.01
C GLN A 225 0.49 -10.99 -0.72
N ILE A 226 0.56 -10.44 0.49
CA ILE A 226 1.71 -9.66 0.96
C ILE A 226 2.44 -10.48 2.05
N SER A 227 3.75 -10.69 1.85
CA SER A 227 4.66 -11.34 2.80
C SER A 227 5.69 -10.34 3.32
N VAL A 228 6.59 -10.79 4.21
CA VAL A 228 7.71 -10.02 4.78
C VAL A 228 8.57 -9.37 3.69
N ASP A 229 8.80 -10.10 2.59
CA ASP A 229 9.63 -9.62 1.47
C ASP A 229 8.85 -8.74 0.49
N GLY A 230 7.53 -8.57 0.63
CA GLY A 230 6.67 -7.78 -0.26
C GLY A 230 5.59 -8.60 -0.96
N LEU A 231 5.19 -8.21 -2.18
CA LEU A 231 4.15 -8.89 -2.95
C LEU A 231 4.61 -10.27 -3.43
N VAL A 232 3.88 -11.33 -3.06
CA VAL A 232 4.19 -12.73 -3.41
C VAL A 232 3.31 -13.26 -4.52
N ALA A 233 2.02 -12.93 -4.50
CA ALA A 233 1.06 -13.38 -5.51
C ALA A 233 -0.04 -12.33 -5.70
N ALA A 234 -0.55 -12.21 -6.92
CA ALA A 234 -1.79 -11.50 -7.22
C ALA A 234 -2.69 -12.43 -8.01
N LEU A 235 -3.90 -12.66 -7.50
CA LEU A 235 -4.87 -13.59 -8.06
C LEU A 235 -6.11 -12.83 -8.50
N THR A 236 -6.66 -13.17 -9.66
CA THR A 236 -8.01 -12.76 -10.06
C THR A 236 -9.01 -13.87 -9.76
N GLN A 237 -10.14 -13.50 -9.18
CA GLN A 237 -11.26 -14.41 -8.95
C GLN A 237 -12.39 -14.03 -9.91
N GLU A 238 -12.61 -14.83 -10.95
CA GLU A 238 -13.80 -14.71 -11.77
C GLU A 238 -15.04 -15.04 -10.93
N THR A 239 -15.98 -14.10 -10.86
CA THR A 239 -17.23 -14.23 -10.09
C THR A 239 -18.32 -14.89 -10.94
N GLU A 240 -17.95 -15.86 -11.79
CA GLU A 240 -18.93 -16.62 -12.56
C GLU A 240 -19.10 -18.03 -11.99
N ILE A 241 -20.21 -18.14 -11.25
CA ILE A 241 -21.07 -19.32 -11.09
C ILE A 241 -20.45 -20.53 -10.36
N PHE A 242 -21.08 -20.82 -9.22
CA PHE A 242 -20.97 -22.02 -8.42
C PHE A 242 -21.06 -23.30 -9.27
N THR A 243 -19.94 -23.82 -9.78
CA THR A 243 -19.68 -25.25 -9.98
C THR A 243 -18.25 -25.46 -10.50
N SER A 244 -17.48 -26.28 -9.80
CA SER A 244 -16.23 -26.92 -10.26
C SER A 244 -15.00 -26.00 -10.35
N SER A 245 -14.03 -26.19 -9.45
CA SER A 245 -12.66 -25.65 -9.47
C SER A 245 -12.55 -24.18 -9.90
N SER A 246 -12.64 -23.26 -8.94
CA SER A 246 -12.37 -21.84 -9.15
C SER A 246 -11.09 -21.65 -9.99
N ASN A 247 -11.25 -21.15 -11.22
CA ASN A 247 -10.15 -20.80 -12.12
C ASN A 247 -9.43 -19.58 -11.54
N ILE A 248 -8.55 -19.84 -10.58
CA ILE A 248 -7.66 -18.85 -10.01
C ILE A 248 -6.57 -18.59 -11.06
N GLN A 249 -6.63 -17.42 -11.71
CA GLN A 249 -5.56 -16.99 -12.59
C GLN A 249 -4.55 -16.16 -11.79
N SER A 250 -3.28 -16.61 -11.80
CA SER A 250 -2.17 -15.84 -11.25
C SER A 250 -1.77 -14.75 -12.24
N LEU A 251 -1.72 -13.50 -11.79
CA LEU A 251 -1.29 -12.37 -12.59
C LEU A 251 0.24 -12.26 -12.63
N TYR A 252 0.74 -11.64 -13.70
CA TYR A 252 2.16 -11.30 -13.80
C TYR A 252 2.49 -10.13 -12.86
N ILE A 253 3.38 -10.37 -11.90
CA ILE A 253 3.74 -9.42 -10.83
C ILE A 253 5.22 -9.08 -10.78
N GLU A 254 6.05 -9.56 -11.73
CA GLU A 254 7.51 -9.41 -11.62
C GLU A 254 7.98 -7.96 -11.62
N HIS A 255 7.20 -7.03 -12.16
CA HIS A 255 7.48 -5.59 -12.11
C HIS A 255 7.29 -4.97 -10.72
N LEU A 256 6.57 -5.64 -9.83
CA LEU A 256 6.32 -5.23 -8.44
C LEU A 256 7.04 -6.11 -7.41
N CYS A 257 7.73 -7.17 -7.86
CA CYS A 257 8.57 -7.96 -6.97
C CYS A 257 9.73 -7.11 -6.44
N THR A 258 9.98 -7.20 -5.14
CA THR A 258 11.12 -6.56 -4.48
C THR A 258 12.42 -7.16 -5.02
N ARG A 259 13.18 -6.35 -5.77
CA ARG A 259 14.51 -6.71 -6.27
C ARG A 259 15.52 -5.74 -5.71
N SER A 260 16.69 -6.24 -5.35
CA SER A 260 17.79 -5.39 -4.87
C SER A 260 18.07 -4.26 -5.87
N GLY A 261 17.93 -3.01 -5.42
CA GLY A 261 18.11 -1.80 -6.24
C GLY A 261 16.83 -1.17 -6.84
N ARG A 262 15.65 -1.79 -6.70
CA ARG A 262 14.36 -1.15 -7.09
C ARG A 262 13.41 -1.06 -5.90
N MET A 263 12.97 0.16 -5.60
CA MET A 263 12.02 0.43 -4.52
C MET A 263 10.56 0.25 -4.95
N ASP A 264 10.30 -0.06 -6.22
CA ASP A 264 8.93 -0.13 -6.78
C ASP A 264 8.04 -1.12 -6.01
N GLY A 265 8.55 -2.32 -5.74
CA GLY A 265 7.85 -3.33 -4.95
C GLY A 265 7.67 -2.96 -3.48
N VAL A 266 8.60 -2.18 -2.92
CA VAL A 266 8.54 -1.72 -1.52
C VAL A 266 7.46 -0.65 -1.38
N TRP A 267 7.38 0.31 -2.31
CA TRP A 267 6.32 1.31 -2.36
C TRP A 267 4.94 0.67 -2.52
N PHE A 268 4.82 -0.27 -3.45
CA PHE A 268 3.57 -0.99 -3.66
C PHE A 268 3.16 -1.79 -2.42
N ALA A 269 4.05 -2.61 -1.86
CA ALA A 269 3.75 -3.38 -0.65
C ALA A 269 3.39 -2.47 0.53
N SER A 270 4.07 -1.34 0.68
CA SER A 270 3.77 -0.35 1.72
C SER A 270 2.39 0.28 1.55
N ALA A 271 2.04 0.70 0.34
CA ALA A 271 0.73 1.30 0.05
C ALA A 271 -0.41 0.27 0.12
N ALA A 272 -0.20 -0.96 -0.36
CA ALA A 272 -1.19 -2.03 -0.28
C ALA A 272 -1.41 -2.47 1.19
N THR A 273 -0.34 -2.52 1.98
CA THR A 273 -0.41 -2.76 3.43
C THR A 273 -1.18 -1.64 4.11
N ALA A 274 -0.88 -0.38 3.77
CA ALA A 274 -1.57 0.77 4.33
C ALA A 274 -3.08 0.74 3.98
N TYR A 275 -3.43 0.40 2.75
CA TYR A 275 -4.80 0.32 2.28
C TYR A 275 -5.61 -0.80 2.98
N GLY A 276 -5.00 -1.99 3.11
CA GLY A 276 -5.63 -3.15 3.72
C GLY A 276 -5.63 -3.13 5.25
N THR A 277 -4.82 -2.27 5.87
CA THR A 277 -4.87 -2.06 7.31
C THR A 277 -6.12 -1.25 7.66
N THR A 278 -7.00 -1.86 8.46
CA THR A 278 -8.20 -1.22 8.99
C THR A 278 -8.25 -1.40 10.49
N SER A 279 -9.16 -0.69 11.17
CA SER A 279 -9.35 -0.83 12.62
C SER A 279 -9.65 -2.26 13.11
N GLN A 280 -9.93 -3.21 12.20
CA GLN A 280 -10.20 -4.62 12.51
C GLN A 280 -9.19 -5.59 11.88
N THR A 281 -8.42 -5.18 10.86
CA THR A 281 -7.52 -6.07 10.11
C THR A 281 -6.12 -5.46 10.05
N VAL A 282 -5.15 -6.12 10.69
CA VAL A 282 -3.74 -5.73 10.64
C VAL A 282 -2.99 -6.69 9.72
N LEU A 283 -2.35 -6.16 8.68
CA LEU A 283 -1.43 -6.91 7.82
C LEU A 283 -0.08 -7.05 8.53
N TRP A 284 -0.02 -7.95 9.51
CA TRP A 284 1.13 -8.16 10.41
C TRP A 284 2.38 -8.73 9.69
N ASN A 285 2.21 -9.36 8.53
CA ASN A 285 3.31 -9.98 7.79
C ASN A 285 4.27 -8.98 7.15
N TYR A 286 3.86 -7.74 6.88
CA TYR A 286 4.72 -6.74 6.24
C TYR A 286 4.92 -5.52 7.13
N LYS A 287 6.18 -5.16 7.38
CA LYS A 287 6.53 -3.92 8.06
C LYS A 287 6.81 -2.86 7.01
N ILE A 288 6.04 -1.77 7.04
CA ILE A 288 6.35 -0.60 6.22
C ILE A 288 7.72 -0.04 6.69
N PRO A 289 8.71 0.12 5.79
CA PRO A 289 10.03 0.61 6.16
C PRO A 289 9.99 1.97 6.87
N ASP A 290 10.77 2.13 7.94
CA ASP A 290 10.77 3.34 8.77
C ASP A 290 11.16 4.59 7.96
N GLU A 291 11.99 4.44 6.92
CA GLU A 291 12.34 5.53 6.00
C GLU A 291 11.11 6.09 5.26
N ILE A 292 10.22 5.21 4.81
CA ILE A 292 8.98 5.59 4.10
C ILE A 292 8.00 6.21 5.09
N LEU A 293 7.91 5.68 6.31
CA LEU A 293 7.05 6.23 7.35
C LEU A 293 7.49 7.62 7.81
N ASN A 294 8.79 7.81 8.03
CA ASN A 294 9.34 9.10 8.41
C ASN A 294 9.14 10.12 7.30
N PHE A 295 9.37 9.72 6.05
CA PHE A 295 9.08 10.56 4.89
C PHE A 295 7.59 10.95 4.79
N ALA A 296 6.67 10.01 5.00
CA ALA A 296 5.23 10.31 4.94
C ALA A 296 4.80 11.32 6.04
N ARG A 297 5.53 11.38 7.16
CA ARG A 297 5.26 12.29 8.29
C ARG A 297 5.87 13.68 8.12
N THR A 298 6.87 13.86 7.26
CA THR A 298 7.55 15.14 7.12
C THR A 298 6.82 16.08 6.16
N ASP A 299 6.78 17.35 6.52
CA ASP A 299 6.28 18.42 5.64
C ASP A 299 7.34 18.68 4.57
N THR A 300 7.08 18.24 3.35
CA THR A 300 8.11 18.16 2.30
C THR A 300 7.82 19.06 1.11
N LEU A 301 6.56 19.44 0.88
CA LEU A 301 6.15 20.16 -0.32
C LEU A 301 5.86 21.65 -0.05
N PRO A 302 6.64 22.56 -0.64
CA PRO A 302 6.35 24.00 -0.59
C PRO A 302 5.00 24.35 -1.26
N CYS A 303 4.16 25.11 -0.56
CA CYS A 303 2.80 25.44 -1.02
C CYS A 303 2.76 26.23 -2.33
N GLY A 304 3.74 27.10 -2.58
CA GLY A 304 3.82 27.90 -3.80
C GLY A 304 3.98 27.07 -5.07
N ILE A 305 4.52 25.86 -4.98
CA ILE A 305 4.62 24.94 -6.13
C ILE A 305 3.24 24.45 -6.56
N LEU A 306 2.35 24.17 -5.62
CA LEU A 306 0.98 23.73 -5.92
C LEU A 306 0.19 24.83 -6.62
N VAL A 307 0.45 26.10 -6.28
CA VAL A 307 -0.11 27.26 -6.99
C VAL A 307 0.46 27.36 -8.40
N LEU A 308 1.77 27.16 -8.59
CA LEU A 308 2.39 27.17 -9.92
C LEU A 308 1.94 26.00 -10.82
N LEU A 309 1.56 24.87 -10.23
CA LEU A 309 0.98 23.72 -10.94
C LEU A 309 -0.53 23.86 -11.18
N ASP A 310 -1.14 24.97 -10.76
CA ASP A 310 -2.59 25.23 -10.89
C ASP A 310 -3.46 24.17 -10.17
N VAL A 311 -2.92 23.60 -9.09
CA VAL A 311 -3.63 22.65 -8.21
C VAL A 311 -4.41 23.40 -7.13
N VAL A 312 -3.85 24.51 -6.63
CA VAL A 312 -4.40 25.29 -5.51
C VAL A 312 -4.44 26.77 -5.89
N GLU A 313 -5.53 27.44 -5.53
CA GLU A 313 -5.65 28.89 -5.72
C GLU A 313 -4.77 29.65 -4.71
N GLU A 314 -4.17 30.76 -5.16
CA GLU A 314 -3.29 31.61 -4.33
C GLU A 314 -3.98 32.11 -3.03
N SER A 315 -5.31 32.23 -3.03
CA SER A 315 -6.16 32.62 -1.90
C SER A 315 -6.12 31.62 -0.72
N GLN A 316 -5.89 30.34 -1.00
CA GLN A 316 -5.89 29.26 -0.01
C GLN A 316 -4.49 29.03 0.58
N THR A 317 -3.48 29.73 0.05
CA THR A 317 -2.09 29.62 0.50
C THR A 317 -1.68 30.79 1.40
N PRO A 318 -0.81 30.56 2.40
CA PRO A 318 -0.13 31.65 3.10
C PRO A 318 0.60 32.56 2.12
N GLN A 319 0.77 33.85 2.43
CA GLN A 319 1.54 34.75 1.57
C GLN A 319 2.98 34.26 1.42
N TRP A 320 3.37 33.94 0.20
CA TRP A 320 4.70 33.42 -0.13
C TRP A 320 5.38 34.16 -1.29
N ALA A 321 4.61 34.82 -2.17
CA ALA A 321 5.13 35.54 -3.33
C ALA A 321 5.18 37.05 -3.10
N MET A 322 6.16 37.72 -3.71
CA MET A 322 6.22 39.17 -3.75
C MET A 322 5.12 39.74 -4.67
N THR A 323 4.25 40.61 -4.14
CA THR A 323 3.23 41.30 -4.93
C THR A 323 3.86 42.43 -5.74
N TYR A 324 3.87 42.32 -7.07
CA TYR A 324 4.30 43.40 -7.96
C TYR A 324 3.14 44.36 -8.23
N ASN A 325 3.34 45.65 -7.96
CA ASN A 325 2.35 46.68 -8.27
C ASN A 325 2.25 46.90 -9.79
N THR A 326 1.19 46.38 -10.40
CA THR A 326 0.90 46.54 -11.84
C THR A 326 0.63 48.01 -12.23
N HIS A 327 0.33 48.87 -11.25
CA HIS A 327 0.01 50.29 -11.47
C HIS A 327 1.21 51.12 -11.97
N GLU A 328 2.45 50.74 -11.65
CA GLU A 328 3.63 51.47 -12.13
C GLU A 328 3.85 51.31 -13.64
N GLU A 329 3.41 50.19 -14.23
CA GLU A 329 3.53 49.93 -15.68
C GLU A 329 2.61 50.84 -16.50
N GLY A 330 1.49 51.31 -15.94
CA GLY A 330 0.57 52.24 -16.61
C GLY A 330 1.19 53.62 -16.86
N HIS A 331 2.10 54.07 -16.00
CA HIS A 331 2.78 55.37 -16.14
C HIS A 331 3.84 55.35 -17.26
N GLU A 332 4.38 54.19 -17.61
CA GLU A 332 5.35 54.06 -18.72
C GLU A 332 4.70 54.27 -20.10
N PHE A 333 3.38 54.09 -20.25
CA PHE A 333 2.71 54.34 -21.53
C PHE A 333 2.47 55.83 -21.84
N VAL A 334 2.50 56.69 -20.82
CA VAL A 334 2.22 58.13 -20.99
C VAL A 334 3.45 58.88 -21.53
N LYS A 335 4.66 58.54 -21.08
CA LYS A 335 5.91 59.22 -21.46
C LYS A 335 6.21 59.16 -22.97
N PRO A 336 6.08 58.01 -23.66
CA PRO A 336 6.33 57.92 -25.10
C PRO A 336 5.38 58.79 -25.93
N SER A 337 4.11 58.91 -25.52
CA SER A 337 3.12 59.72 -26.24
C SER A 337 3.45 61.23 -26.19
N THR A 338 3.97 61.68 -25.04
CA THR A 338 4.34 63.08 -24.84
C THR A 338 5.60 63.45 -25.60
N GLU A 339 6.60 62.57 -25.63
CA GLU A 339 7.85 62.75 -26.38
C GLU A 339 7.60 62.76 -27.89
N GLN A 340 6.73 61.87 -28.39
CA GLN A 340 6.34 61.82 -29.80
C GLN A 340 5.64 63.11 -30.25
N ARG A 341 4.77 63.67 -29.40
CA ARG A 341 4.10 64.95 -29.68
C ARG A 341 5.07 66.13 -29.69
N LEU A 342 6.03 66.15 -28.77
CA LEU A 342 7.07 67.18 -28.72
C LEU A 342 8.01 67.10 -29.94
N ALA A 343 8.37 65.90 -30.38
CA ALA A 343 9.17 65.68 -31.58
C ALA A 343 8.46 66.18 -32.85
N LEU A 344 7.16 65.88 -33.02
CA LEU A 344 6.35 66.37 -34.13
C LEU A 344 6.26 67.91 -34.16
N GLN A 345 6.14 68.55 -33.00
CA GLN A 345 6.14 70.01 -32.89
C GLN A 345 7.49 70.64 -33.22
N ALA A 346 8.61 69.95 -32.95
CA ALA A 346 9.94 70.40 -33.31
C ALA A 346 10.20 70.25 -34.82
N GLU A 347 9.75 69.14 -35.42
CA GLU A 347 9.84 68.88 -36.86
C GLU A 347 9.06 69.92 -37.68
N ALA A 348 7.88 70.34 -37.22
CA ALA A 348 7.05 71.35 -37.88
C ALA A 348 7.73 72.74 -38.01
N LYS A 349 8.79 73.00 -37.24
CA LYS A 349 9.55 74.27 -37.28
C LYS A 349 10.75 74.25 -38.25
N MET A 350 11.10 73.09 -38.82
CA MET A 350 12.28 72.92 -39.67
C MET A 350 11.95 73.11 -41.16
N THR A 351 12.96 73.29 -42.03
CA THR A 351 12.77 73.37 -43.49
C THR A 351 12.42 71.99 -44.10
N HIS A 352 11.71 71.96 -45.23
CA HIS A 352 11.13 70.73 -45.81
C HIS A 352 12.14 69.60 -46.08
N GLU A 353 13.38 69.92 -46.50
CA GLU A 353 14.44 68.91 -46.68
C GLU A 353 14.97 68.37 -45.34
N GLN A 354 15.09 69.22 -44.32
CA GLN A 354 15.49 68.83 -42.97
C GLN A 354 14.40 68.02 -42.26
N GLN A 355 13.12 68.28 -42.56
CA GLN A 355 11.98 67.50 -42.07
C GLN A 355 12.02 66.05 -42.55
N GLN A 356 12.36 65.79 -43.83
CA GLN A 356 12.41 64.43 -44.36
C GLN A 356 13.52 63.59 -43.72
N ILE A 357 14.69 64.20 -43.48
CA ILE A 357 15.82 63.54 -42.80
C ILE A 357 15.45 63.26 -41.34
N ALA A 358 14.88 64.24 -40.62
CA ALA A 358 14.46 64.09 -39.24
C ALA A 358 13.35 63.04 -39.07
N SER A 359 12.38 62.99 -39.98
CA SER A 359 11.32 61.97 -39.97
C SER A 359 11.85 60.56 -40.19
N ARG A 360 12.87 60.39 -41.03
CA ARG A 360 13.48 59.08 -41.32
C ARG A 360 14.31 58.58 -40.13
N ASP A 361 15.09 59.47 -39.54
CA ASP A 361 15.88 59.20 -38.32
C ASP A 361 14.96 58.90 -37.12
N ARG A 362 13.83 59.63 -36.96
CA ARG A 362 12.80 59.30 -35.96
C ARG A 362 12.24 57.90 -36.15
N MET A 363 11.82 57.55 -37.37
CA MET A 363 11.27 56.21 -37.63
C MET A 363 12.29 55.12 -37.32
N GLN A 364 13.56 55.34 -37.63
CA GLN A 364 14.63 54.40 -37.32
C GLN A 364 14.87 54.29 -35.80
N ARG A 365 14.90 55.41 -35.07
CA ARG A 365 15.03 55.43 -33.60
C ARG A 365 13.84 54.78 -32.90
N GLU A 366 12.62 55.08 -33.33
CA GLU A 366 11.40 54.49 -32.78
C GLU A 366 11.36 52.97 -33.01
N MET A 367 11.76 52.50 -34.20
CA MET A 367 11.87 51.07 -34.50
C MET A 367 12.90 50.39 -33.58
N THR A 368 14.07 51.01 -33.37
CA THR A 368 15.10 50.46 -32.46
C THR A 368 14.67 50.49 -31.00
N GLN A 369 13.98 51.54 -30.56
CA GLN A 369 13.43 51.68 -29.21
C GLN A 369 12.35 50.64 -28.95
N ARG A 370 11.40 50.45 -29.88
CA ARG A 370 10.38 49.39 -29.77
C ARG A 370 10.98 48.00 -29.67
N MET A 371 12.03 47.73 -30.45
CA MET A 371 12.76 46.45 -30.37
C MET A 371 13.47 46.27 -29.02
N GLN A 372 14.06 47.34 -28.48
CA GLN A 372 14.70 47.33 -27.18
C GLN A 372 13.69 47.15 -26.05
N ASP A 373 12.58 47.89 -26.06
CA ASP A 373 11.48 47.77 -25.11
C ASP A 373 10.87 46.36 -25.13
N MET A 374 10.71 45.77 -26.32
CA MET A 374 10.21 44.40 -26.44
C MET A 374 11.18 43.38 -25.82
N ARG A 375 12.49 43.54 -26.02
CA ARG A 375 13.52 42.72 -25.38
C ARG A 375 13.54 42.90 -23.87
N ASP A 376 13.46 44.13 -23.40
CA ASP A 376 13.49 44.47 -21.97
C ASP A 376 12.23 43.96 -21.26
N LYS A 377 11.04 44.11 -21.87
CA LYS A 377 9.79 43.53 -21.36
C LYS A 377 9.85 42.00 -21.31
N THR A 378 10.41 41.37 -22.33
CA THR A 378 10.57 39.90 -22.35
C THR A 378 11.54 39.44 -21.27
N ARG A 379 12.68 40.12 -21.12
CA ARG A 379 13.67 39.86 -20.06
C ARG A 379 13.08 40.03 -18.68
N LEU A 380 12.33 41.11 -18.44
CA LEU A 380 11.73 41.41 -17.16
C LEU A 380 10.60 40.44 -16.81
N LYS A 381 9.77 40.04 -17.79
CA LYS A 381 8.80 38.96 -17.60
C LYS A 381 9.48 37.63 -17.28
N ALA A 382 10.60 37.30 -17.94
CA ALA A 382 11.36 36.09 -17.65
C ALA A 382 11.97 36.13 -16.23
N GLN A 383 12.56 37.27 -15.83
CA GLN A 383 13.10 37.49 -14.49
C GLN A 383 12.01 37.37 -13.42
N ARG A 384 10.82 37.94 -13.63
CA ARG A 384 9.70 37.81 -12.69
C ARG A 384 9.21 36.37 -12.57
N ARG A 385 9.12 35.63 -13.69
CA ARG A 385 8.77 34.21 -13.66
C ARG A 385 9.81 33.40 -12.89
N GLU A 386 11.09 33.68 -13.10
CA GLU A 386 12.17 33.01 -12.38
C GLU A 386 12.21 33.38 -10.90
N ALA A 387 11.97 34.64 -10.54
CA ALA A 387 11.85 35.06 -9.15
C ALA A 387 10.68 34.33 -8.48
N ARG A 388 9.52 34.26 -9.14
CA ARG A 388 8.35 33.55 -8.63
C ARG A 388 8.59 32.05 -8.45
N THR A 389 9.34 31.39 -9.34
CA THR A 389 9.69 29.97 -9.15
C THR A 389 10.65 29.78 -7.98
N VAL A 390 11.61 30.68 -7.76
CA VAL A 390 12.52 30.62 -6.61
C VAL A 390 11.77 30.87 -5.30
N GLU A 391 10.89 31.87 -5.25
CA GLU A 391 10.03 32.15 -4.09
C GLU A 391 9.10 30.97 -3.78
N ALA A 392 8.52 30.34 -4.81
CA ALA A 392 7.69 29.16 -4.64
C ALA A 392 8.46 28.00 -4.01
N LEU A 393 9.72 27.77 -4.42
CA LEU A 393 10.56 26.72 -3.85
C LEU A 393 10.93 26.98 -2.38
N GLN A 394 10.97 28.24 -1.96
CA GLN A 394 11.26 28.66 -0.58
C GLN A 394 10.01 28.85 0.29
N SER A 395 8.82 28.64 -0.29
CA SER A 395 7.56 28.82 0.41
C SER A 395 7.39 27.82 1.58
N PRO A 396 6.49 28.12 2.54
CA PRO A 396 6.19 27.20 3.63
C PRO A 396 5.82 25.81 3.13
N LYS A 397 6.38 24.78 3.78
CA LYS A 397 6.09 23.38 3.44
C LYS A 397 4.76 22.97 4.05
N TRP A 398 3.97 22.22 3.28
CA TRP A 398 2.69 21.68 3.69
C TRP A 398 2.79 20.20 4.03
N ASP A 399 1.83 19.79 4.86
CA ASP A 399 1.63 18.40 5.21
C ASP A 399 1.20 17.57 3.98
N THR A 400 1.76 16.37 3.85
CA THR A 400 1.45 15.40 2.78
C THR A 400 -0.04 15.06 2.71
N LYS A 401 -0.76 15.07 3.85
CA LYS A 401 -2.21 14.86 3.89
C LYS A 401 -2.97 16.00 3.21
N LEU A 402 -2.64 17.25 3.57
CA LEU A 402 -3.26 18.44 2.98
C LEU A 402 -3.00 18.51 1.47
N VAL A 403 -1.77 18.18 1.04
CA VAL A 403 -1.44 18.11 -0.39
C VAL A 403 -2.31 17.07 -1.11
N ALA A 404 -2.48 15.88 -0.52
CA ALA A 404 -3.30 14.83 -1.13
C ALA A 404 -4.77 15.23 -1.24
N GLU A 405 -5.33 15.96 -0.26
CA GLU A 405 -6.70 16.47 -0.32
C GLU A 405 -6.88 17.47 -1.48
N HIS A 406 -5.95 18.41 -1.65
CA HIS A 406 -5.99 19.33 -2.79
C HIS A 406 -5.79 18.63 -4.14
N ASN A 407 -4.87 17.67 -4.22
CA ASN A 407 -4.67 16.86 -5.44
C ASN A 407 -5.90 15.99 -5.75
N LEU A 408 -6.61 15.47 -4.75
CA LEU A 408 -7.86 14.74 -4.94
C LEU A 408 -8.96 15.65 -5.50
N CYS A 409 -9.09 16.86 -4.96
CA CYS A 409 -10.01 17.87 -5.51
C CYS A 409 -9.66 18.23 -6.96
N TRP A 410 -8.37 18.38 -7.26
CA TRP A 410 -7.89 18.64 -8.62
C TRP A 410 -8.20 17.47 -9.57
N LEU A 411 -7.95 16.21 -9.16
CA LEU A 411 -8.28 15.02 -9.96
C LEU A 411 -9.79 14.89 -10.24
N LYS A 412 -10.63 15.26 -9.27
CA LYS A 412 -12.09 15.33 -9.44
C LYS A 412 -12.48 16.42 -10.44
N ALA A 413 -11.91 17.62 -10.31
CA ALA A 413 -12.18 18.74 -11.23
C ALA A 413 -11.77 18.45 -12.67
N GLN A 414 -10.68 17.70 -12.89
CA GLN A 414 -10.23 17.26 -14.22
C GLN A 414 -11.03 16.07 -14.80
N GLY A 415 -11.98 15.50 -14.04
CA GLY A 415 -12.82 14.38 -14.48
C GLY A 415 -12.12 13.02 -14.56
N HIS A 416 -10.95 12.89 -13.92
CA HIS A 416 -10.23 11.63 -13.82
C HIS A 416 -10.85 10.67 -12.80
N ILE A 417 -11.49 11.22 -11.75
CA ILE A 417 -12.16 10.47 -10.68
C ILE A 417 -13.58 11.04 -10.52
N ASP A 418 -14.56 10.17 -10.30
CA ASP A 418 -15.93 10.59 -10.01
C ASP A 418 -16.02 11.27 -8.62
N GLU A 419 -16.82 12.33 -8.51
CA GLU A 419 -16.91 13.16 -7.29
C GLU A 419 -17.32 12.38 -6.03
N SER A 420 -18.07 11.28 -6.21
CA SER A 420 -18.60 10.44 -5.13
C SER A 420 -17.59 9.47 -4.51
N ILE A 421 -16.42 9.28 -5.12
CA ILE A 421 -15.44 8.27 -4.67
C ILE A 421 -14.62 8.84 -3.50
N ALA A 422 -14.45 8.04 -2.44
CA ALA A 422 -13.64 8.37 -1.28
C ALA A 422 -12.13 8.20 -1.56
N LEU A 423 -11.29 8.82 -0.73
CA LEU A 423 -9.82 8.71 -0.83
C LEU A 423 -9.36 7.25 -0.84
N LYS A 424 -9.89 6.45 0.09
CA LYS A 424 -9.53 5.04 0.23
C LYS A 424 -9.85 4.26 -1.04
N ASP A 425 -11.07 4.37 -1.56
CA ASP A 425 -11.49 3.65 -2.77
C ASP A 425 -10.66 4.06 -4.00
N THR A 426 -10.36 5.35 -4.12
CA THR A 426 -9.45 5.88 -5.14
C THR A 426 -8.08 5.19 -5.09
N VAL A 427 -7.50 5.06 -3.90
CA VAL A 427 -6.21 4.37 -3.72
C VAL A 427 -6.32 2.88 -4.05
N GLY A 428 -7.41 2.22 -3.66
CA GLY A 428 -7.67 0.82 -4.03
C GLY A 428 -7.68 0.62 -5.55
N MET A 429 -8.35 1.52 -6.28
CA MET A 429 -8.39 1.52 -7.75
C MET A 429 -7.03 1.83 -8.37
N LEU A 430 -6.26 2.75 -7.79
CA LEU A 430 -4.91 3.06 -8.24
C LEU A 430 -3.97 1.86 -8.07
N LEU A 431 -4.02 1.19 -6.91
CA LEU A 431 -3.26 -0.03 -6.66
C LEU A 431 -3.64 -1.16 -7.61
N HIS A 432 -4.94 -1.32 -7.89
CA HIS A 432 -5.44 -2.26 -8.91
C HIS A 432 -4.81 -1.99 -10.28
N ARG A 433 -4.80 -0.72 -10.72
CA ARG A 433 -4.20 -0.30 -11.98
C ARG A 433 -2.68 -0.49 -12.02
N ILE A 434 -1.98 -0.24 -10.91
CA ILE A 434 -0.52 -0.44 -10.79
C ILE A 434 -0.13 -1.92 -10.97
N ILE A 435 -0.98 -2.87 -10.55
CA ILE A 435 -0.74 -4.30 -10.78
C ILE A 435 -0.84 -4.63 -12.26
N LEU A 436 -1.85 -4.10 -12.95
CA LEU A 436 -2.11 -4.42 -14.36
C LEU A 436 -1.15 -3.68 -15.31
N ASP A 437 -0.72 -2.47 -14.97
CA ASP A 437 0.14 -1.63 -15.80
C ASP A 437 1.51 -1.38 -15.16
N GLY A 438 2.52 -2.13 -15.63
CA GLY A 438 3.90 -1.95 -15.17
C GLY A 438 4.54 -0.62 -15.55
N ARG A 439 4.06 0.08 -16.58
CA ARG A 439 4.60 1.41 -16.95
C ARG A 439 4.11 2.46 -15.96
N LEU A 440 2.83 2.41 -15.62
CA LEU A 440 2.25 3.26 -14.57
C LEU A 440 2.96 3.01 -13.24
N ALA A 441 3.14 1.73 -12.86
CA ALA A 441 3.84 1.33 -11.66
C ALA A 441 5.24 1.99 -11.57
N SER A 442 6.05 1.84 -12.62
CA SER A 442 7.38 2.46 -12.66
C SER A 442 7.32 3.99 -12.66
N SER A 443 6.33 4.62 -13.30
CA SER A 443 6.20 6.08 -13.31
C SER A 443 5.86 6.64 -11.94
N VAL A 444 4.87 6.05 -11.26
CA VAL A 444 4.45 6.43 -9.90
C VAL A 444 5.59 6.19 -8.91
N CYS A 445 6.26 5.04 -8.97
CA CYS A 445 7.38 4.73 -8.07
C CYS A 445 8.59 5.64 -8.31
N LYS A 446 8.89 6.01 -9.56
CA LYS A 446 9.92 7.03 -9.86
C LYS A 446 9.56 8.38 -9.25
N MET A 447 8.30 8.81 -9.36
CA MET A 447 7.83 10.05 -8.74
C MET A 447 7.97 10.00 -7.21
N LEU A 448 7.57 8.89 -6.57
CA LEU A 448 7.75 8.69 -5.12
C LEU A 448 9.23 8.71 -4.70
N ASN A 449 10.12 8.10 -5.48
CA ASN A 449 11.56 8.12 -5.22
C ASN A 449 12.17 9.51 -5.37
N LEU A 450 11.77 10.26 -6.41
CA LEU A 450 12.19 11.66 -6.57
C LEU A 450 11.70 12.51 -5.41
N TRP A 451 10.44 12.30 -4.99
CA TRP A 451 9.86 13.01 -3.86
C TRP A 451 10.63 12.73 -2.57
N LYS A 452 10.83 11.45 -2.25
CA LYS A 452 11.67 11.07 -1.11
C LYS A 452 13.07 11.67 -1.20
N ALA A 453 13.71 11.65 -2.39
CA ALA A 453 15.06 12.17 -2.57
C ALA A 453 15.15 13.68 -2.29
N TRP A 454 14.19 14.50 -2.74
CA TRP A 454 14.24 15.94 -2.42
C TRP A 454 13.87 16.23 -0.97
N ALA A 455 13.02 15.40 -0.36
CA ALA A 455 12.71 15.49 1.07
C ALA A 455 13.96 15.24 1.92
N ASP A 456 14.69 14.16 1.62
CA ASP A 456 15.92 13.77 2.31
C ASP A 456 17.04 14.82 2.11
N ASN A 457 17.09 15.46 0.93
CA ASN A 457 18.06 16.51 0.61
C ASN A 457 17.70 17.89 1.20
N GLY A 458 16.61 18.02 1.96
CA GLY A 458 16.22 19.25 2.65
C GLY A 458 15.37 20.23 1.84
N GLY A 459 15.03 19.93 0.59
CA GLY A 459 14.18 20.77 -0.25
C GLY A 459 14.21 20.42 -1.73
N MET A 460 13.23 20.94 -2.46
CA MET A 460 13.01 20.68 -3.88
C MET A 460 13.91 21.56 -4.77
N ARG A 461 14.46 20.98 -5.86
CA ARG A 461 15.26 21.72 -6.85
C ARG A 461 14.39 22.18 -8.02
N LYS A 462 14.90 23.14 -8.81
CA LYS A 462 14.26 23.59 -10.06
C LYS A 462 14.05 22.44 -11.06
N SER A 463 14.99 21.48 -11.13
CA SER A 463 14.86 20.28 -11.97
C SER A 463 13.64 19.44 -11.60
N ASP A 464 13.40 19.30 -10.31
CA ASP A 464 12.34 18.46 -9.77
C ASP A 464 10.97 19.11 -10.01
N PHE A 465 10.91 20.45 -9.91
CA PHE A 465 9.73 21.22 -10.31
C PHE A 465 9.36 20.99 -11.78
N HIS A 466 10.33 21.01 -12.69
CA HIS A 466 10.06 20.76 -14.11
C HIS A 466 9.53 19.35 -14.35
N TYR A 467 10.05 18.35 -13.63
CA TYR A 467 9.54 16.98 -13.71
C TYR A 467 8.08 16.86 -13.23
N LEU A 468 7.72 17.58 -12.16
CA LEU A 468 6.34 17.68 -11.69
C LEU A 468 5.42 18.34 -12.72
N GLN A 469 5.90 19.40 -13.38
CA GLN A 469 5.15 20.11 -14.41
C GLN A 469 4.88 19.23 -15.64
N GLU A 470 5.80 18.33 -15.99
CA GLU A 470 5.61 17.38 -17.10
C GLU A 470 4.58 16.27 -16.79
N SER A 471 4.41 15.91 -15.51
CA SER A 471 3.58 14.77 -15.09
C SER A 471 2.71 15.04 -13.86
N PRO A 472 1.80 16.04 -13.90
CA PRO A 472 0.98 16.43 -12.75
C PRO A 472 0.03 15.31 -12.30
N LEU A 473 -0.47 14.49 -13.24
CA LEU A 473 -1.34 13.34 -12.93
C LEU A 473 -0.63 12.31 -12.05
N VAL A 474 0.61 11.94 -12.40
CA VAL A 474 1.40 10.94 -11.68
C VAL A 474 1.76 11.46 -10.29
N PHE A 475 2.04 12.76 -10.17
CA PHE A 475 2.25 13.41 -8.88
C PHE A 475 1.00 13.38 -7.99
N ALA A 476 -0.17 13.70 -8.55
CA ALA A 476 -1.42 13.64 -7.82
C ALA A 476 -1.70 12.21 -7.33
N GLU A 477 -1.59 11.19 -8.19
CA GLU A 477 -1.71 9.78 -7.82
C GLU A 477 -0.72 9.36 -6.72
N ALA A 478 0.55 9.76 -6.83
CA ALA A 478 1.58 9.49 -5.83
C ALA A 478 1.26 10.14 -4.47
N SER A 479 0.69 11.34 -4.44
CA SER A 479 0.30 12.02 -3.21
C SER A 479 -0.81 11.29 -2.45
N LEU A 480 -1.76 10.67 -3.15
CA LEU A 480 -2.82 9.86 -2.53
C LEU A 480 -2.24 8.62 -1.84
N LEU A 481 -1.27 7.96 -2.47
CA LEU A 481 -0.58 6.80 -1.87
C LEU A 481 0.13 7.20 -0.56
N ILE A 482 0.87 8.31 -0.57
CA ILE A 482 1.57 8.78 0.64
C ILE A 482 0.60 9.14 1.76
N ALA A 483 -0.53 9.78 1.45
CA ALA A 483 -1.55 10.09 2.44
C ALA A 483 -2.12 8.83 3.12
N THR A 484 -2.41 7.78 2.34
CA THR A 484 -2.86 6.51 2.94
C THR A 484 -1.81 5.85 3.82
N ILE A 485 -0.53 5.89 3.42
CA ILE A 485 0.58 5.40 4.25
C ILE A 485 0.66 6.22 5.55
N LYS A 486 0.54 7.55 5.47
CA LYS A 486 0.57 8.42 6.64
C LYS A 486 -0.55 8.09 7.63
N ASP A 487 -1.79 7.91 7.15
CA ASP A 487 -2.94 7.63 8.00
C ASP A 487 -2.73 6.35 8.84
N THR A 488 -2.12 5.30 8.28
CA THR A 488 -1.81 4.05 9.03
C THR A 488 -0.79 4.22 10.15
N THR A 489 0.03 5.27 10.12
CA THR A 489 1.01 5.52 11.20
C THR A 489 0.44 6.22 12.42
N THR A 490 -0.77 6.79 12.31
CA THR A 490 -1.45 7.49 13.41
C THR A 490 -2.23 6.53 14.29
N ALA A 491 -2.62 5.37 13.75
CA ALA A 491 -3.12 4.27 14.56
C ALA A 491 -1.94 3.65 15.33
N GLN A 492 -2.17 3.21 16.57
CA GLN A 492 -1.21 2.54 17.47
C GLN A 492 -0.58 1.23 16.92
N GLU A 493 -0.77 0.94 15.64
CA GLU A 493 -0.58 -0.33 14.96
C GLU A 493 0.88 -0.59 14.55
N GLY A 494 1.70 0.47 14.43
CA GLY A 494 3.11 0.35 14.02
C GLY A 494 4.02 -0.41 15.01
N THR A 495 3.72 -0.35 16.32
CA THR A 495 4.48 -1.11 17.33
C THR A 495 4.07 -2.57 17.38
N LEU A 496 2.77 -2.85 17.18
CA LEU A 496 2.23 -4.20 17.33
C LEU A 496 2.73 -5.14 16.23
N SER A 497 2.73 -4.70 14.96
CA SER A 497 3.27 -5.50 13.85
C SER A 497 4.77 -5.78 14.01
N MET A 498 5.54 -4.81 14.54
CA MET A 498 6.95 -5.01 14.88
C MET A 498 7.12 -6.06 15.98
N ASP A 499 6.36 -5.92 17.08
CA ASP A 499 6.45 -6.82 18.23
C ASP A 499 6.08 -8.27 17.82
N LEU A 500 5.04 -8.43 16.99
CA LEU A 500 4.62 -9.71 16.40
C LEU A 500 5.74 -10.36 15.58
N GLN A 501 6.32 -9.63 14.62
CA GLN A 501 7.37 -10.15 13.74
C GLN A 501 8.65 -10.51 14.50
N GLU A 502 9.06 -9.69 15.47
CA GLU A 502 10.23 -9.99 16.31
C GLU A 502 9.98 -11.25 17.15
N CYS A 503 8.79 -11.40 17.74
CA CYS A 503 8.44 -12.60 18.50
C CYS A 503 8.45 -13.86 17.63
N MET A 504 7.93 -13.80 16.41
CA MET A 504 7.94 -14.93 15.47
C MET A 504 9.35 -15.28 14.96
N LYS A 505 10.22 -14.28 14.81
CA LYS A 505 11.64 -14.51 14.48
C LYS A 505 12.37 -15.20 15.64
N MET A 506 12.06 -14.83 16.88
CA MET A 506 12.63 -15.44 18.09
C MET A 506 12.10 -16.86 18.31
N TRP A 507 10.80 -17.08 18.10
CA TRP A 507 10.10 -18.33 18.37
C TRP A 507 9.52 -18.92 17.09
N LYS A 508 10.29 -19.77 16.39
CA LYS A 508 9.78 -20.47 15.20
C LYS A 508 8.76 -21.55 15.55
N THR A 509 9.04 -22.31 16.60
CA THR A 509 8.18 -23.38 17.11
C THR A 509 7.84 -23.14 18.57
N VAL A 510 6.57 -23.38 18.89
CA VAL A 510 6.00 -23.20 20.24
C VAL A 510 5.28 -24.47 20.67
N ARG A 511 5.12 -24.63 21.98
CA ARG A 511 4.37 -25.74 22.57
C ARG A 511 2.96 -25.29 22.88
N LEU A 512 1.95 -26.01 22.39
CA LEU A 512 0.55 -25.70 22.62
C LEU A 512 -0.07 -26.78 23.54
N GLY A 513 -0.61 -26.37 24.69
CA GLY A 513 -1.09 -27.25 25.77
C GLY A 513 -2.26 -26.68 26.54
#